data_AF-X1NUH8-F1
#
_entry.id   AF-X1NUH8-F1
#
_cell.length_a   1.000
_cell.length_b   1.000
_cell.length_c   1.000
_cell.angle_alpha   90.00
_cell.angle_beta   90.00
_cell.angle_gamma   90.00
#
_symmetry.space_group_name_H-M   'P 1'
#
loop_
_entity.id
_entity.type
_entity.pdbx_description
1 polymer ?
#
loop_
_entity_poly.entity_id
_entity_poly.type
_entity_poly.pdbx_seq_one_letter_code
_entity_poly.pdbx_strand_id
1 'polypeptide(L)'
;MLVEATNTVEFAAKACIAALERKIHVVLMNSEIDLLLGPYLHHVAKKNGVIITSDAGDQYGVIARMAREIQMWGFKLVMLGNIKGFLNRYATMKSMVKEAEKRHLEIHSCVGQTDGTKISIEMALLCNAFNFKPIIPGMFGPRCNHVHDALDVFDFDQYDQGVVDYILGAQPGGGVFVIGKCEDKLQQFYLNYYKLWGKPPHYLFYRPNHLCHLETPRAIAT
;
A
#
# COMPACT_ATOMS: atom_id res chain seq x y z
N MET A 1 -3.91 0.61 -24.32
CA MET A 1 -3.82 0.73 -22.85
C MET A 1 -3.11 2.03 -22.52
N LEU A 2 -3.49 2.69 -21.44
CA LEU A 2 -2.93 3.93 -20.92
C LEU A 2 -2.37 3.66 -19.51
N VAL A 3 -1.19 4.20 -19.20
CA VAL A 3 -0.67 4.27 -17.84
C VAL A 3 -0.67 5.74 -17.45
N GLU A 4 -1.43 6.10 -16.42
CA GLU A 4 -1.47 7.47 -15.90
C GLU A 4 -0.39 7.63 -14.82
N ALA A 5 0.64 8.43 -15.14
CA ALA A 5 1.83 8.64 -14.32
C ALA A 5 2.26 10.12 -14.27
N THR A 6 1.35 11.05 -14.56
CA THR A 6 1.64 12.49 -14.58
C THR A 6 1.70 13.12 -13.20
N ASN A 7 1.14 12.44 -12.18
CA ASN A 7 1.03 12.94 -10.81
C ASN A 7 0.22 14.25 -10.69
N THR A 8 -0.67 14.52 -11.65
CA THR A 8 -1.61 15.65 -11.65
C THR A 8 -3.00 15.18 -11.24
N VAL A 9 -3.88 16.07 -10.79
CA VAL A 9 -5.26 15.68 -10.44
C VAL A 9 -6.21 15.96 -11.60
N GLU A 10 -6.45 17.23 -11.93
CA GLU A 10 -7.48 17.60 -12.91
C GLU A 10 -7.20 17.05 -14.31
N PHE A 11 -5.95 17.17 -14.77
CA PHE A 11 -5.55 16.67 -16.09
C PHE A 11 -5.66 15.14 -16.16
N ALA A 12 -5.10 14.44 -15.17
CA ALA A 12 -5.20 12.99 -15.07
C ALA A 12 -6.65 12.49 -15.08
N ALA A 13 -7.55 13.12 -14.31
CA ALA A 13 -8.96 12.77 -14.29
C ALA A 13 -9.59 12.84 -15.69
N LYS A 14 -9.38 13.95 -16.40
CA LYS A 14 -9.88 14.16 -17.77
C LYS A 14 -9.29 13.14 -18.74
N ALA A 15 -7.98 12.88 -18.65
CA ALA A 15 -7.28 11.91 -19.50
C ALA A 15 -7.79 10.49 -19.28
N CYS A 16 -7.97 10.06 -18.02
CA CYS A 16 -8.51 8.75 -17.67
C CYS A 16 -9.95 8.58 -18.19
N ILE A 17 -10.84 9.54 -17.95
CA ILE A 17 -12.22 9.48 -18.44
C ILE A 17 -12.24 9.35 -19.97
N ALA A 18 -11.50 10.21 -20.66
CA ALA A 18 -11.42 10.18 -22.12
C ALA A 18 -10.86 8.85 -22.65
N ALA A 19 -9.88 8.25 -21.97
CA ALA A 19 -9.34 6.94 -22.32
C ALA A 19 -10.39 5.83 -22.14
N LEU A 20 -11.09 5.81 -21.01
CA LEU A 20 -12.12 4.81 -20.71
C LEU A 20 -13.30 4.88 -21.68
N GLU A 21 -13.77 6.09 -22.01
CA GLU A 21 -14.85 6.30 -23.01
C GLU A 21 -14.42 5.87 -24.42
N ARG A 22 -13.14 5.96 -24.73
CA ARG A 22 -12.54 5.45 -25.98
C ARG A 22 -12.22 3.96 -25.92
N LYS A 23 -12.68 3.25 -24.88
CA LYS A 23 -12.44 1.83 -24.65
C LYS A 23 -10.96 1.47 -24.55
N ILE A 24 -10.18 2.30 -23.87
CA ILE A 24 -8.78 2.06 -23.55
C ILE A 24 -8.67 1.68 -22.06
N HIS A 25 -8.07 0.52 -21.78
CA HIS A 25 -7.73 0.12 -20.39
C HIS A 25 -6.76 1.11 -19.75
N VAL A 26 -6.92 1.38 -18.45
CA VAL A 26 -6.13 2.36 -17.69
C VAL A 26 -5.46 1.71 -16.48
N VAL A 27 -4.16 1.95 -16.31
CA VAL A 27 -3.44 1.68 -15.06
C VAL A 27 -3.15 3.01 -14.36
N LEU A 28 -3.52 3.13 -13.08
CA LEU A 28 -3.28 4.31 -12.25
C LEU A 28 -2.02 4.12 -11.41
N MET A 29 -0.91 4.74 -11.83
CA MET A 29 0.26 4.94 -10.95
C MET A 29 0.06 6.13 -10.00
N ASN A 30 -0.87 7.02 -10.36
CA ASN A 30 -1.25 8.18 -9.56
C ASN A 30 -2.27 7.78 -8.48
N SER A 31 -1.75 7.57 -7.28
CA SER A 31 -2.51 7.15 -6.10
C SER A 31 -3.57 8.17 -5.65
N GLU A 32 -3.35 9.45 -5.94
CA GLU A 32 -4.20 10.56 -5.55
C GLU A 32 -5.51 10.52 -6.33
N ILE A 33 -5.42 10.27 -7.64
CA ILE A 33 -6.61 10.09 -8.49
C ILE A 33 -7.33 8.78 -8.18
N ASP A 34 -6.59 7.72 -7.89
CA ASP A 34 -7.18 6.46 -7.47
C ASP A 34 -8.01 6.65 -6.17
N LEU A 35 -7.44 7.32 -5.17
CA LEU A 35 -8.13 7.54 -3.91
C LEU A 35 -9.32 8.49 -4.06
N LEU A 36 -9.16 9.56 -4.84
CA LEU A 36 -10.18 10.60 -4.99
C LEU A 36 -11.34 10.16 -5.90
N LEU A 37 -11.03 9.50 -7.02
CA LEU A 37 -11.96 9.24 -8.11
C LEU A 37 -12.10 7.75 -8.48
N GLY A 38 -11.37 6.84 -7.82
CA GLY A 38 -11.35 5.41 -8.13
C GLY A 38 -12.73 4.78 -8.31
N PRO A 39 -13.69 4.94 -7.38
CA PRO A 39 -15.05 4.39 -7.53
C PRO A 39 -15.79 4.94 -8.77
N TYR A 40 -15.64 6.22 -9.06
CA TYR A 40 -16.26 6.85 -10.23
C TYR A 40 -15.61 6.35 -11.53
N LEU A 41 -14.28 6.35 -11.61
CA LEU A 41 -13.56 5.86 -12.78
C LEU A 41 -13.82 4.37 -13.02
N HIS A 42 -13.95 3.57 -11.95
CA HIS A 42 -14.34 2.17 -12.05
C HIS A 42 -15.74 2.01 -12.63
N HIS A 43 -16.71 2.85 -12.23
CA HIS A 43 -18.04 2.88 -12.83
C HIS A 43 -18.00 3.21 -14.33
N VAL A 44 -17.22 4.23 -14.73
CA VAL A 44 -17.03 4.60 -16.14
C VAL A 44 -16.38 3.46 -16.93
N ALA A 45 -15.36 2.81 -16.37
CA ALA A 45 -14.68 1.68 -16.99
C ALA A 45 -15.65 0.51 -17.23
N LYS A 46 -16.43 0.14 -16.21
CA LYS A 46 -17.45 -0.92 -16.28
C LYS A 46 -18.50 -0.62 -17.34
N LYS A 47 -18.99 0.61 -17.42
CA LYS A 47 -19.97 1.04 -18.43
C LYS A 47 -19.44 0.89 -19.87
N ASN A 48 -18.14 1.09 -20.07
CA ASN A 48 -17.50 1.04 -21.38
C ASN A 48 -16.86 -0.33 -21.71
N GLY A 49 -16.99 -1.32 -20.82
CA GLY A 49 -16.44 -2.66 -21.02
C GLY A 49 -14.91 -2.72 -20.98
N VAL A 50 -14.29 -1.82 -20.23
CA VAL A 50 -12.83 -1.76 -20.04
C VAL A 50 -12.43 -1.86 -18.58
N ILE A 51 -11.13 -2.00 -18.37
CA ILE A 51 -10.52 -2.20 -17.05
C ILE A 51 -9.83 -0.90 -16.67
N ILE A 52 -10.06 -0.48 -15.42
CA ILE A 52 -9.18 0.42 -14.71
C ILE A 52 -8.65 -0.31 -13.48
N THR A 53 -7.35 -0.19 -13.22
CA THR A 53 -6.70 -0.80 -12.06
C THR A 53 -5.66 0.15 -11.50
N SER A 54 -5.41 0.06 -10.21
CA SER A 54 -4.24 0.65 -9.59
C SER A 54 -2.95 -0.03 -10.05
N ASP A 55 -1.83 0.67 -9.92
CA ASP A 55 -0.49 0.13 -10.11
C ASP A 55 -0.18 -1.04 -9.16
N ALA A 56 0.74 -1.90 -9.60
CA ALA A 56 1.14 -3.12 -8.90
C ALA A 56 2.52 -3.00 -8.22
N GLY A 57 3.20 -1.87 -8.35
CA GLY A 57 4.60 -1.68 -8.00
C GLY A 57 4.87 -0.70 -6.87
N ASP A 58 3.99 0.27 -6.66
CA ASP A 58 4.02 1.12 -5.46
C ASP A 58 3.60 0.33 -4.20
N GLN A 59 3.85 0.87 -3.01
CA GLN A 59 3.73 0.14 -1.74
C GLN A 59 2.35 -0.50 -1.55
N TYR A 60 1.27 0.23 -1.79
CA TYR A 60 -0.10 -0.27 -1.69
C TYR A 60 -0.41 -1.36 -2.74
N GLY A 61 0.12 -1.26 -3.95
CA GLY A 61 -0.03 -2.28 -5.00
C GLY A 61 0.67 -3.59 -4.63
N VAL A 62 1.89 -3.48 -4.08
CA VAL A 62 2.66 -4.62 -3.58
C VAL A 62 1.96 -5.28 -2.38
N ILE A 63 1.48 -4.48 -1.44
CA ILE A 63 0.70 -4.98 -0.29
C ILE A 63 -0.55 -5.72 -0.78
N ALA A 64 -1.30 -5.14 -1.73
CA ALA A 64 -2.51 -5.76 -2.24
C ALA A 64 -2.22 -7.11 -2.93
N ARG A 65 -1.11 -7.22 -3.67
CA ARG A 65 -0.67 -8.49 -4.27
C ARG A 65 -0.33 -9.53 -3.22
N MET A 66 0.49 -9.17 -2.23
CA MET A 66 0.84 -10.04 -1.12
C MET A 66 -0.40 -10.50 -0.36
N ALA A 67 -1.30 -9.59 -0.04
CA ALA A 67 -2.54 -9.87 0.68
C ALA A 67 -3.42 -10.89 -0.05
N ARG A 68 -3.62 -10.73 -1.37
CA ARG A 68 -4.39 -11.69 -2.18
C ARG A 68 -3.73 -13.07 -2.23
N GLU A 69 -2.41 -13.12 -2.34
CA GLU A 69 -1.65 -14.37 -2.35
C GLU A 69 -1.75 -15.10 -0.99
N ILE A 70 -1.57 -14.36 0.12
CA ILE A 70 -1.70 -14.89 1.48
C ILE A 70 -3.12 -15.38 1.78
N GLN A 71 -4.13 -14.65 1.31
CA GLN A 71 -5.52 -15.06 1.41
C GLN A 71 -5.80 -16.32 0.57
N MET A 72 -5.18 -16.46 -0.61
CA MET A 72 -5.27 -17.67 -1.43
C MET A 72 -4.67 -18.90 -0.72
N TRP A 73 -3.64 -18.71 0.12
CA TRP A 73 -3.07 -19.76 0.97
C TRP A 73 -3.96 -20.13 2.17
N GLY A 74 -5.10 -19.46 2.37
CA GLY A 74 -6.07 -19.78 3.42
C GLY A 74 -5.87 -19.01 4.72
N PHE A 75 -5.00 -18.01 4.77
CA PHE A 75 -4.88 -17.14 5.95
C PHE A 75 -6.02 -16.13 5.98
N LYS A 76 -6.54 -15.85 7.17
CA LYS A 76 -7.38 -14.67 7.41
C LYS A 76 -6.48 -13.45 7.51
N LEU A 77 -6.66 -12.46 6.63
CA LEU A 77 -5.90 -11.21 6.71
C LEU A 77 -6.30 -10.43 7.96
N VAL A 78 -5.30 -9.93 8.71
CA VAL A 78 -5.50 -9.16 9.94
C VAL A 78 -4.95 -7.75 9.82
N MET A 79 -3.75 -7.60 9.25
CA MET A 79 -3.14 -6.30 9.05
C MET A 79 -2.44 -6.19 7.70
N LEU A 80 -2.58 -5.03 7.08
CA LEU A 80 -1.82 -4.60 5.91
C LEU A 80 -0.91 -3.45 6.33
N GLY A 81 0.38 -3.58 6.08
CA GLY A 81 1.41 -2.79 6.73
C GLY A 81 2.43 -2.18 5.78
N ASN A 82 2.82 -0.94 6.04
CA ASN A 82 3.89 -0.25 5.33
C ASN A 82 5.12 -0.04 6.26
N ILE A 83 6.33 -0.04 5.71
CA ILE A 83 7.56 0.28 6.45
C ILE A 83 8.04 1.67 6.06
N LYS A 84 7.79 2.65 6.93
CA LYS A 84 8.19 4.04 6.72
C LYS A 84 9.56 4.29 7.34
N GLY A 85 10.52 4.77 6.55
CA GLY A 85 11.86 5.09 7.07
C GLY A 85 11.91 6.36 7.91
N PHE A 86 11.19 7.41 7.49
CA PHE A 86 11.24 8.73 8.10
C PHE A 86 9.87 9.41 8.06
N LEU A 87 9.55 10.18 9.12
CA LEU A 87 8.33 10.96 9.23
C LEU A 87 8.65 12.29 9.94
N ASN A 88 8.29 13.40 9.30
CA ASN A 88 8.24 14.71 9.94
C ASN A 88 6.95 15.42 9.50
N ARG A 89 5.90 15.33 10.33
CA ARG A 89 4.56 15.90 10.07
C ARG A 89 4.54 17.42 9.84
N TYR A 90 5.61 18.12 10.22
CA TYR A 90 5.75 19.57 10.06
C TYR A 90 6.71 19.95 8.94
N ALA A 91 7.01 19.03 8.02
CA ALA A 91 7.81 19.35 6.85
C ALA A 91 7.10 20.42 6.00
N THR A 92 7.88 21.40 5.56
CA THR A 92 7.42 22.47 4.67
C THR A 92 8.29 22.47 3.43
N MET A 93 7.84 23.10 2.34
CA MET A 93 8.66 23.26 1.14
C MET A 93 10.01 23.90 1.49
N LYS A 94 10.03 24.91 2.38
CA LYS A 94 11.26 25.58 2.81
C LYS A 94 12.21 24.63 3.55
N SER A 95 11.71 23.74 4.41
CA SER A 95 12.57 22.80 5.15
C SER A 95 13.11 21.68 4.26
N MET A 96 12.43 21.36 3.16
CA MET A 96 12.74 20.20 2.33
C MET A 96 13.57 20.51 1.08
N VAL A 97 13.84 21.78 0.74
CA VAL A 97 14.60 22.16 -0.48
C VAL A 97 15.88 21.35 -0.67
N LYS A 98 16.77 21.35 0.33
CA LYS A 98 18.06 20.64 0.24
C LYS A 98 17.91 19.13 0.06
N GLU A 99 16.89 18.56 0.68
CA GLU A 99 16.64 17.11 0.64
C GLU A 99 16.03 16.69 -0.71
N ALA A 100 15.14 17.51 -1.25
CA ALA A 100 14.54 17.36 -2.56
C ALA A 100 15.62 17.45 -3.66
N GLU A 101 16.49 18.45 -3.59
CA GLU A 101 17.64 18.61 -4.49
C GLU A 101 18.58 17.40 -4.42
N LYS A 102 18.93 16.96 -3.19
CA LYS A 102 19.80 15.79 -2.97
C LYS A 102 19.24 14.50 -3.59
N ARG A 103 17.91 14.36 -3.64
CA ARG A 103 17.22 13.16 -4.15
C ARG A 103 16.70 13.32 -5.57
N HIS A 104 16.91 14.47 -6.20
CA HIS A 104 16.35 14.80 -7.51
C HIS A 104 14.81 14.62 -7.54
N LEU A 105 14.14 15.05 -6.48
CA LEU A 105 12.69 15.00 -6.33
C LEU A 105 12.07 16.38 -6.49
N GLU A 106 10.88 16.43 -7.05
CA GLU A 106 10.01 17.60 -6.96
C GLU A 106 9.70 17.93 -5.50
N ILE A 107 9.72 19.22 -5.17
CA ILE A 107 9.63 19.68 -3.78
C ILE A 107 8.32 19.25 -3.10
N HIS A 108 7.20 19.26 -3.84
CA HIS A 108 5.90 18.81 -3.35
C HIS A 108 5.91 17.32 -3.02
N SER A 109 6.48 16.49 -3.89
CA SER A 109 6.63 15.06 -3.66
C SER A 109 7.52 14.75 -2.47
N CYS A 110 8.63 15.49 -2.33
CA CYS A 110 9.53 15.33 -1.17
C CYS A 110 8.83 15.67 0.15
N VAL A 111 8.04 16.76 0.19
CA VAL A 111 7.24 17.13 1.37
C VAL A 111 6.19 16.06 1.66
N GLY A 112 5.38 15.65 0.67
CA GLY A 112 4.30 14.68 0.87
C GLY A 112 4.78 13.28 1.28
N GLN A 113 5.97 12.87 0.83
CA GLN A 113 6.63 11.66 1.32
C GLN A 113 7.10 11.81 2.78
N THR A 114 7.51 13.01 3.17
CA THR A 114 8.09 13.28 4.49
C THR A 114 7.04 13.47 5.58
N ASP A 115 5.97 14.21 5.30
CA ASP A 115 4.95 14.61 6.28
C ASP A 115 3.92 13.52 6.59
N GLY A 116 3.88 12.49 5.75
CA GLY A 116 2.95 11.37 5.89
C GLY A 116 1.74 11.43 4.96
N THR A 117 1.65 12.43 4.08
CA THR A 117 0.58 12.54 3.08
C THR A 117 0.55 11.33 2.17
N LYS A 118 1.69 10.96 1.58
CA LYS A 118 1.79 9.83 0.63
C LYS A 118 1.37 8.50 1.26
N ILE A 119 1.92 8.16 2.42
CA ILE A 119 1.54 6.93 3.13
C ILE A 119 0.07 6.93 3.55
N SER A 120 -0.50 8.09 3.91
CA SER A 120 -1.93 8.17 4.24
C SER A 120 -2.81 7.84 3.04
N ILE A 121 -2.43 8.31 1.85
CA ILE A 121 -3.14 8.01 0.60
C ILE A 121 -3.05 6.51 0.30
N GLU A 122 -1.85 5.95 0.34
CA GLU A 122 -1.58 4.54 0.03
C GLU A 122 -2.34 3.59 0.96
N MET A 123 -2.34 3.86 2.26
CA MET A 123 -3.03 3.02 3.23
C MET A 123 -4.56 3.19 3.13
N ALA A 124 -5.06 4.37 2.75
CA ALA A 124 -6.48 4.56 2.48
C ALA A 124 -6.96 3.79 1.22
N LEU A 125 -6.13 3.67 0.19
CA LEU A 125 -6.43 2.79 -0.96
C LEU A 125 -6.61 1.33 -0.53
N LEU A 126 -5.77 0.84 0.39
CA LEU A 126 -5.89 -0.50 0.94
C LEU A 126 -7.17 -0.65 1.77
N CYS A 127 -7.53 0.35 2.58
CA CYS A 127 -8.82 0.37 3.28
C CYS A 127 -9.99 0.18 2.30
N ASN A 128 -10.01 0.96 1.22
CA ASN A 128 -11.06 0.90 0.21
C ASN A 128 -11.09 -0.46 -0.52
N ALA A 129 -9.93 -1.02 -0.83
CA ALA A 129 -9.81 -2.27 -1.59
C ALA A 129 -10.15 -3.52 -0.77
N PHE A 130 -9.83 -3.55 0.52
CA PHE A 130 -9.99 -4.72 1.39
C PHE A 130 -11.10 -4.58 2.43
N ASN A 131 -11.82 -3.44 2.44
CA ASN A 131 -12.77 -3.08 3.50
C ASN A 131 -12.13 -3.10 4.90
N PHE A 132 -10.90 -2.58 4.98
CA PHE A 132 -10.12 -2.45 6.22
C PHE A 132 -10.22 -1.02 6.75
N LYS A 133 -9.76 -0.77 7.98
CA LYS A 133 -9.69 0.60 8.54
C LYS A 133 -8.34 0.89 9.19
N PRO A 134 -7.92 2.16 9.27
CA PRO A 134 -6.76 2.49 10.10
C PRO A 134 -7.09 2.23 11.58
N ILE A 135 -6.10 1.83 12.38
CA ILE A 135 -6.29 1.58 13.83
C ILE A 135 -6.85 2.82 14.53
N ILE A 136 -6.30 3.98 14.20
CA ILE A 136 -6.77 5.31 14.59
C ILE A 136 -6.64 6.27 13.41
N PRO A 137 -7.37 7.40 13.37
CA PRO A 137 -7.12 8.44 12.36
C PRO A 137 -5.64 8.83 12.31
N GLY A 138 -5.03 8.71 11.13
CA GLY A 138 -3.60 8.98 10.92
C GLY A 138 -2.65 7.82 11.21
N MET A 139 -3.18 6.64 11.57
CA MET A 139 -2.46 5.40 11.93
C MET A 139 -1.59 5.55 13.18
N PHE A 140 -1.34 4.45 13.89
CA PHE A 140 -0.56 4.45 15.14
C PHE A 140 0.93 4.71 14.89
N GLY A 141 1.51 4.05 13.89
CA GLY A 141 2.87 4.32 13.45
C GLY A 141 3.99 4.04 14.46
N PRO A 142 3.98 2.92 15.21
CA PRO A 142 4.99 2.66 16.24
C PRO A 142 6.41 2.59 15.66
N ARG A 143 7.39 3.01 16.47
CA ARG A 143 8.80 2.85 16.11
C ARG A 143 9.24 1.41 16.34
N CYS A 144 9.89 0.84 15.34
CA CYS A 144 10.43 -0.51 15.36
C CYS A 144 11.86 -0.51 14.83
N ASN A 145 12.68 -1.46 15.30
CA ASN A 145 14.02 -1.67 14.77
C ASN A 145 13.98 -2.60 13.56
N HIS A 146 13.10 -3.61 13.61
CA HIS A 146 12.92 -4.59 12.55
C HIS A 146 11.43 -4.84 12.28
N VAL A 147 11.09 -5.25 11.05
CA VAL A 147 9.70 -5.59 10.67
C VAL A 147 9.10 -6.70 11.53
N HIS A 148 9.95 -7.54 12.12
CA HIS A 148 9.54 -8.59 13.05
C HIS A 148 8.87 -8.04 14.31
N ASP A 149 9.27 -6.83 14.75
CA ASP A 149 8.72 -6.17 15.94
C ASP A 149 7.24 -5.81 15.77
N ALA A 150 6.71 -5.82 14.53
CA ALA A 150 5.28 -5.63 14.27
C ALA A 150 4.40 -6.62 15.06
N LEU A 151 4.90 -7.84 15.32
CA LEU A 151 4.20 -8.86 16.11
C LEU A 151 4.20 -8.59 17.62
N ASP A 152 4.95 -7.59 18.08
CA ASP A 152 5.06 -7.18 19.48
C ASP A 152 4.32 -5.87 19.78
N VAL A 153 4.31 -4.95 18.81
CA VAL A 153 3.79 -3.58 19.02
C VAL A 153 2.31 -3.41 18.68
N PHE A 154 1.73 -4.36 17.96
CA PHE A 154 0.30 -4.35 17.63
C PHE A 154 -0.41 -5.49 18.37
N ASP A 155 -1.52 -5.16 19.03
CA ASP A 155 -2.47 -6.15 19.50
C ASP A 155 -3.46 -6.44 18.36
N PHE A 156 -3.42 -7.65 17.83
CA PHE A 156 -4.20 -8.07 16.66
C PHE A 156 -5.60 -8.57 17.02
N ASP A 157 -5.82 -8.98 18.26
CA ASP A 157 -7.07 -9.61 18.70
C ASP A 157 -8.11 -8.56 19.16
N GLN A 158 -7.70 -7.29 19.35
CA GLN A 158 -8.60 -6.19 19.67
C GLN A 158 -9.38 -5.61 18.47
N TYR A 159 -9.11 -6.04 17.23
CA TYR A 159 -9.75 -5.47 16.05
C TYR A 159 -10.87 -6.38 15.51
N ASP A 160 -12.07 -5.81 15.37
CA ASP A 160 -13.25 -6.53 14.84
C ASP A 160 -13.17 -6.80 13.32
N GLN A 161 -12.27 -6.11 12.63
CA GLN A 161 -12.05 -6.18 11.18
C GLN A 161 -10.56 -6.00 10.90
N GLY A 162 -10.12 -6.31 9.68
CA GLY A 162 -8.74 -6.07 9.29
C GLY A 162 -8.36 -4.60 9.34
N VAL A 163 -7.09 -4.33 9.67
CA VAL A 163 -6.58 -2.97 9.87
C VAL A 163 -5.43 -2.63 8.92
N VAL A 164 -5.23 -1.34 8.71
CA VAL A 164 -4.04 -0.80 8.05
C VAL A 164 -3.22 0.02 9.04
N ASP A 165 -1.89 -0.11 8.99
CA ASP A 165 -0.99 0.76 9.75
C ASP A 165 0.41 0.78 9.11
N TYR A 166 1.36 1.46 9.74
CA TYR A 166 2.76 1.44 9.35
C TYR A 166 3.67 1.28 10.57
N ILE A 167 4.90 0.85 10.32
CA ILE A 167 5.98 0.89 11.33
C ILE A 167 7.03 1.90 10.91
N LEU A 168 7.62 2.60 11.88
CA LEU A 168 8.53 3.72 11.65
C LEU A 168 9.98 3.36 11.99
N GLY A 169 10.87 3.49 11.02
CA GLY A 169 12.32 3.32 11.17
C GLY A 169 12.82 1.88 11.11
N ALA A 170 11.94 0.92 10.82
CA ALA A 170 12.29 -0.49 10.83
C ALA A 170 13.14 -0.92 9.61
N GLN A 171 13.97 -1.94 9.81
CA GLN A 171 14.59 -2.71 8.72
C GLN A 171 13.67 -3.87 8.31
N PRO A 172 13.60 -4.22 7.01
CA PRO A 172 14.22 -3.56 5.86
C PRO A 172 13.60 -2.19 5.55
N GLY A 173 14.43 -1.21 5.18
CA GLY A 173 13.95 0.12 4.81
C GLY A 173 13.15 0.11 3.49
N GLY A 174 11.97 0.75 3.48
CA GLY A 174 11.14 0.88 2.28
C GLY A 174 10.40 -0.41 1.86
N GLY A 175 10.31 -1.40 2.74
CA GLY A 175 9.51 -2.61 2.51
C GLY A 175 8.03 -2.43 2.85
N VAL A 176 7.30 -3.53 2.76
CA VAL A 176 5.89 -3.66 3.16
C VAL A 176 5.65 -5.00 3.84
N PHE A 177 4.56 -5.13 4.60
CA PHE A 177 4.23 -6.36 5.30
C PHE A 177 2.72 -6.64 5.36
N VAL A 178 2.39 -7.90 5.62
CA VAL A 178 1.03 -8.40 5.83
C VAL A 178 1.06 -9.34 7.02
N ILE A 179 0.09 -9.22 7.92
CA ILE A 179 -0.15 -10.16 9.00
C ILE A 179 -1.36 -11.03 8.65
N GLY A 180 -1.12 -12.33 8.56
CA GLY A 180 -2.16 -13.34 8.37
C GLY A 180 -2.38 -14.16 9.64
N LYS A 181 -3.63 -14.56 9.89
CA LYS A 181 -4.03 -15.45 10.99
C LYS A 181 -4.34 -16.85 10.45
N CYS A 182 -3.77 -17.86 11.09
CA CYS A 182 -4.06 -19.27 10.84
C CYS A 182 -4.34 -19.98 12.17
N GLU A 183 -5.57 -20.47 12.36
CA GLU A 183 -6.01 -21.12 13.61
C GLU A 183 -5.89 -22.65 13.58
N ASP A 184 -5.74 -23.25 12.40
CA ASP A 184 -5.61 -24.70 12.24
C ASP A 184 -4.30 -25.22 12.84
N LYS A 185 -4.40 -26.13 13.81
CA LYS A 185 -3.24 -26.61 14.58
C LYS A 185 -2.25 -27.42 13.75
N LEU A 186 -2.72 -28.15 12.73
CA LEU A 186 -1.85 -28.90 11.83
C LEU A 186 -1.05 -27.93 10.94
N GLN A 187 -1.71 -26.89 10.41
CA GLN A 187 -1.03 -25.84 9.67
C GLN A 187 -0.05 -25.08 10.56
N GLN A 188 -0.43 -24.70 11.80
CA GLN A 188 0.49 -24.02 12.73
C GLN A 188 1.78 -24.84 12.97
N PHE A 189 1.67 -26.17 13.07
CA PHE A 189 2.82 -27.06 13.14
C PHE A 189 3.71 -26.95 11.88
N TYR A 190 3.13 -27.05 10.68
CA TYR A 190 3.88 -26.93 9.43
C TYR A 190 4.48 -25.54 9.21
N LEU A 191 3.77 -24.47 9.55
CA LEU A 191 4.27 -23.10 9.46
C LEU A 191 5.50 -22.91 10.35
N ASN A 192 5.46 -23.46 11.58
CA ASN A 192 6.63 -23.47 12.46
C ASN A 192 7.76 -24.34 11.88
N TYR A 193 7.45 -25.50 11.31
CA TYR A 193 8.44 -26.37 10.65
C TYR A 193 9.11 -25.68 9.44
N TYR A 194 8.35 -24.90 8.68
CA TYR A 194 8.84 -24.06 7.57
C TYR A 194 9.51 -22.76 8.03
N LYS A 195 9.62 -22.55 9.35
CA LYS A 195 10.27 -21.39 9.96
C LYS A 195 9.62 -20.07 9.53
N LEU A 196 8.32 -20.09 9.26
CA LEU A 196 7.57 -18.86 9.01
C LEU A 196 7.56 -18.03 10.29
N TRP A 197 8.00 -16.78 10.20
CA TRP A 197 8.06 -15.89 11.35
C TRP A 197 6.65 -15.53 11.82
N GLY A 198 6.37 -15.72 13.11
CA GLY A 198 5.04 -15.54 13.65
C GLY A 198 4.95 -15.81 15.15
N LYS A 199 3.86 -15.31 15.73
CA LYS A 199 3.38 -15.71 17.05
C LYS A 199 2.00 -16.33 16.86
N PRO A 200 1.89 -17.67 16.78
CA PRO A 200 0.63 -18.33 16.47
C PRO A 200 -0.50 -17.79 17.35
N PRO A 201 -1.65 -17.40 16.77
CA PRO A 201 -2.08 -17.70 15.40
C PRO A 201 -1.65 -16.68 14.32
N HIS A 202 -0.85 -15.66 14.65
CA HIS A 202 -0.45 -14.57 13.76
C HIS A 202 0.91 -14.79 13.10
N TYR A 203 0.99 -14.58 11.79
CA TYR A 203 2.20 -14.81 10.99
C TYR A 203 2.51 -13.60 10.11
N LEU A 204 3.80 -13.29 10.02
CA LEU A 204 4.32 -12.14 9.30
C LEU A 204 4.83 -12.56 7.91
N PHE A 205 4.34 -11.86 6.90
CA PHE A 205 4.85 -11.92 5.54
C PHE A 205 5.33 -10.52 5.17
N TYR A 206 6.59 -10.37 4.78
CA TYR A 206 7.11 -9.07 4.38
C TYR A 206 7.89 -9.16 3.09
N ARG A 207 7.89 -8.05 2.35
CA ARG A 207 8.74 -7.87 1.18
C ARG A 207 9.66 -6.68 1.44
N PRO A 208 10.99 -6.84 1.31
CA PRO A 208 11.96 -5.81 1.67
C PRO A 208 12.08 -4.67 0.65
N ASN A 209 11.33 -4.73 -0.45
CA ASN A 209 11.40 -3.75 -1.53
C ASN A 209 10.04 -3.63 -2.25
N HIS A 210 9.88 -2.50 -2.91
CA HIS A 210 8.89 -2.22 -3.94
C HIS A 210 9.63 -1.43 -5.03
N LEU A 211 9.43 -1.76 -6.30
CA LEU A 211 10.23 -1.18 -7.40
C LEU A 211 9.44 -0.20 -8.26
N CYS A 212 8.30 0.30 -7.74
CA CYS A 212 7.47 1.32 -8.35
C CYS A 212 7.19 1.01 -9.82
N HIS A 213 7.53 1.94 -10.72
CA HIS A 213 7.32 1.85 -12.15
C HIS A 213 7.91 0.60 -12.83
N LEU A 214 8.94 -0.04 -12.27
CA LEU A 214 9.49 -1.29 -12.81
C LEU A 214 8.54 -2.47 -12.65
N GLU A 215 7.60 -2.39 -11.71
CA GLU A 215 6.60 -3.42 -11.45
C GLU A 215 5.23 -3.11 -12.07
N THR A 216 5.02 -1.91 -12.63
CA THR A 216 3.82 -1.57 -13.39
C THR A 216 3.49 -2.55 -14.53
N PRO A 217 4.47 -3.15 -15.25
CA PRO A 217 4.18 -4.22 -16.21
C PRO A 217 3.36 -5.38 -15.63
N ARG A 218 3.40 -5.61 -14.31
CA ARG A 218 2.56 -6.62 -13.65
C ARG A 218 1.07 -6.25 -13.73
N ALA A 219 0.70 -4.99 -13.45
CA ALA A 219 -0.69 -4.52 -13.54
C ALA A 219 -1.19 -4.50 -14.99
N ILE A 220 -0.28 -4.37 -15.95
CA ILE A 220 -0.55 -4.43 -17.38
C ILE A 220 -0.87 -5.87 -17.84
N ALA A 221 -0.13 -6.86 -17.31
CA ALA A 221 -0.18 -8.24 -17.78
C ALA A 221 -1.26 -9.11 -17.12
N THR A 222 -1.89 -8.63 -16.04
CA THR A 222 -2.91 -9.37 -15.24
C THR A 222 -4.27 -8.71 -15.35
#